data_AF-A0A945MNT4-F1
#
_entry.id   AF-A0A945MNT4-F1
#
_cell.length_a   1.000
_cell.length_b   1.000
_cell.length_c   1.000
_cell.angle_alpha   90.00
_cell.angle_beta   90.00
_cell.angle_gamma   90.00
#
_symmetry.space_group_name_H-M   'P 1'
#
loop_
_entity.id
_entity.type
_entity.pdbx_description
1 polymer ?
#
loop_
_entity_poly.entity_id
_entity_poly.type
_entity_poly.pdbx_seq_one_letter_code
_entity_poly.pdbx_strand_id
1 'polypeptide(L)'
;YQAFVNHDDYTNPKYWDFPVTINGTEHTFEQALPKFTGKFGKPGPANWSYGSFSVDQGDFPVTGISWFEARAYARFRNMQLPNVYQWLVAARLGQNFILPDIQNSNLKSAYLREVDDPADMNFHGLMNIAGNVKEWATNPHGDGFDRLSILGGAYYDNSYNFNDYYSASPLDRSIGNGMRLVKLVGRETPESLDDIPVTHVQRDILSESDVSDEVFEVYRTQFDYTPYPLDVDIEMVPGHPADYVVERFEMLPPYENDEPLHGYIIYRKEPKRKLKPVIIFPGAGSIYTDTDADIVSWHMKHTDYLLREGYAIVHPVYFSTYNRRKTLTTWWANESEQYRDSIVKIGKDFRRTIDYLEQRKDIDARNITYQGFSWGSLMSNTLLAIDPRVRSAFVCVGGLQLPRAQRAIDPALFIRRVRTPIMHITGKLDGIFEYESSQIPMQKLLGTPKKDQKMIVLEDVGHGIPRDTIIVNHLAWLKKYELR
;
A
#
# COMPACT_ATOMS: atom_id res chain seq x y z
N TYR A 1 -12.23 33.40 -7.68
CA TYR A 1 -11.24 34.00 -6.76
C TYR A 1 -11.09 35.51 -6.95
N GLN A 2 -10.98 36.04 -8.18
CA GLN A 2 -10.78 37.49 -8.42
C GLN A 2 -11.75 38.39 -7.62
N ALA A 3 -13.03 38.02 -7.51
CA ALA A 3 -14.00 38.74 -6.70
C ALA A 3 -13.57 38.89 -5.22
N PHE A 4 -13.00 37.85 -4.61
CA PHE A 4 -12.50 37.90 -3.22
C PHE A 4 -11.37 38.92 -3.06
N VAL A 5 -10.53 39.07 -4.08
CA VAL A 5 -9.46 40.09 -4.11
C VAL A 5 -10.02 41.49 -4.37
N ASN A 6 -10.97 41.63 -5.31
CA ASN A 6 -11.51 42.93 -5.73
C ASN A 6 -12.42 43.61 -4.70
N HIS A 7 -13.08 42.85 -3.83
CA HIS A 7 -14.03 43.39 -2.85
C HIS A 7 -13.38 43.86 -1.54
N ASP A 8 -12.04 43.92 -1.48
CA ASP A 8 -11.25 44.12 -0.25
C ASP A 8 -11.51 43.07 0.85
N ASP A 9 -12.30 42.04 0.57
CA ASP A 9 -12.55 40.92 1.48
C ASP A 9 -11.28 40.10 1.75
N TYR A 10 -10.33 40.11 0.82
CA TYR A 10 -9.01 39.52 1.01
C TYR A 10 -8.26 40.10 2.21
N THR A 11 -8.45 41.38 2.53
CA THR A 11 -7.81 42.02 3.69
C THR A 11 -8.72 42.08 4.91
N ASN A 12 -9.90 41.43 4.86
CA ASN A 12 -10.87 41.42 5.94
C ASN A 12 -10.58 40.30 6.95
N PRO A 13 -10.21 40.62 8.22
CA PRO A 13 -9.83 39.61 9.22
C PRO A 13 -10.89 38.52 9.45
N LYS A 14 -12.18 38.80 9.21
CA LYS A 14 -13.29 37.86 9.48
C LYS A 14 -13.19 36.53 8.73
N TYR A 15 -12.40 36.47 7.65
CA TYR A 15 -12.23 35.26 6.85
C TYR A 15 -10.99 34.44 7.21
N TRP A 16 -10.05 35.00 7.97
CA TRP A 16 -8.72 34.41 8.16
C TRP A 16 -8.60 33.67 9.50
N ASP A 17 -7.91 32.53 9.48
CA ASP A 17 -7.61 31.69 10.65
C ASP A 17 -6.36 32.18 11.39
N PHE A 18 -6.39 33.42 11.88
CA PHE A 18 -5.33 33.99 12.72
C PHE A 18 -5.92 34.55 14.03
N PRO A 19 -5.16 34.56 15.15
CA PRO A 19 -3.77 34.08 15.27
C PRO A 19 -3.64 32.55 15.30
N VAL A 20 -2.46 32.05 14.94
CA VAL A 20 -2.14 30.60 14.96
C VAL A 20 -0.65 30.38 15.20
N THR A 21 -0.29 29.27 15.85
CA THR A 21 1.11 28.88 16.08
C THR A 21 1.54 27.84 15.05
N ILE A 22 2.65 28.11 14.36
CA ILE A 22 3.25 27.22 13.34
C ILE A 22 4.73 27.07 13.69
N ASN A 23 5.19 25.84 13.87
CA ASN A 23 6.54 25.47 14.31
C ASN A 23 6.97 26.24 15.58
N GLY A 24 6.07 26.35 16.56
CA GLY A 24 6.31 27.07 17.82
C GLY A 24 6.37 28.60 17.70
N THR A 25 6.11 29.17 16.51
CA THR A 25 6.05 30.62 16.28
C THR A 25 4.59 31.07 16.11
N GLU A 26 4.15 32.04 16.90
CA GLU A 26 2.83 32.66 16.73
C GLU A 26 2.83 33.58 15.49
N HIS A 27 1.77 33.48 14.69
CA HIS A 27 1.51 34.34 13.55
C HIS A 27 0.18 35.05 13.77
N THR A 28 0.21 36.38 13.86
CA THR A 28 -1.01 37.21 13.87
C THR A 28 -1.45 37.57 12.45
N PHE A 29 -2.69 38.05 12.30
CA PHE A 29 -3.22 38.50 11.02
C PHE A 29 -2.35 39.60 10.40
N GLU A 30 -1.94 40.59 11.20
CA GLU A 30 -1.12 41.73 10.79
C GLU A 30 0.29 41.31 10.35
N GLN A 31 0.82 40.23 10.93
CA GLN A 31 2.13 39.68 10.59
C GLN A 31 2.10 38.76 9.36
N ALA A 32 1.00 38.04 9.17
CA ALA A 32 0.86 37.05 8.10
C ALA A 32 0.40 37.66 6.77
N LEU A 33 -0.61 38.53 6.79
CA LEU A 33 -1.22 39.09 5.58
C LEU A 33 -0.21 39.76 4.62
N PRO A 34 0.80 40.53 5.08
CA PRO A 34 1.80 41.12 4.19
C PRO A 34 2.63 40.09 3.40
N LYS A 35 2.66 38.83 3.84
CA LYS A 35 3.35 37.73 3.16
C LYS A 35 2.48 37.09 2.06
N PHE A 36 1.18 37.33 2.06
CA PHE A 36 0.23 36.77 1.09
C PHE A 36 -0.03 37.75 -0.06
N THR A 37 1.04 38.04 -0.79
CA THR A 37 1.05 38.96 -1.94
C THR A 37 1.46 38.23 -3.23
N GLY A 38 1.02 38.74 -4.37
CA GLY A 38 1.44 38.28 -5.69
C GLY A 38 2.82 38.80 -6.07
N LYS A 39 3.20 38.57 -7.34
CA LYS A 39 4.56 38.79 -7.89
C LYS A 39 5.15 40.18 -7.63
N PHE A 40 4.30 41.21 -7.51
CA PHE A 40 4.70 42.61 -7.32
C PHE A 40 4.20 43.21 -6.01
N GLY A 41 3.99 42.39 -4.97
CA GLY A 41 3.69 42.85 -3.62
C GLY A 41 2.26 43.36 -3.40
N LYS A 42 1.36 43.18 -4.37
CA LYS A 42 -0.08 43.45 -4.20
C LYS A 42 -0.78 42.22 -3.60
N PRO A 43 -1.84 42.39 -2.79
CA PRO A 43 -2.59 41.26 -2.23
C PRO A 43 -3.10 40.31 -3.32
N GLY A 44 -3.01 38.99 -3.06
CA GLY A 44 -3.49 37.95 -3.95
C GLY A 44 -2.51 36.77 -4.11
N PRO A 45 -2.88 35.76 -4.92
CA PRO A 45 -2.10 34.54 -5.15
C PRO A 45 -0.68 34.81 -5.64
N ALA A 46 0.27 33.91 -5.32
CA ALA A 46 1.70 34.15 -5.48
C ALA A 46 2.13 34.47 -6.91
N ASN A 47 1.44 33.92 -7.91
CA ASN A 47 1.71 34.13 -9.34
C ASN A 47 0.95 35.30 -9.97
N TRP A 48 0.03 35.93 -9.25
CA TRP A 48 -0.77 37.02 -9.80
C TRP A 48 0.04 38.31 -9.91
N SER A 49 -0.29 39.11 -10.92
CA SER A 49 0.35 40.39 -11.20
C SER A 49 -0.61 41.51 -10.79
N TYR A 50 -0.16 42.39 -9.88
CA TYR A 50 -0.98 43.50 -9.37
C TYR A 50 -2.38 43.10 -8.86
N GLY A 51 -2.50 41.93 -8.23
CA GLY A 51 -3.76 41.45 -7.67
C GLY A 51 -4.75 40.87 -8.69
N SER A 52 -4.29 40.56 -9.91
CA SER A 52 -5.12 39.95 -10.95
C SER A 52 -4.43 38.75 -11.62
N PHE A 53 -5.25 37.82 -12.11
CA PHE A 53 -4.81 36.75 -13.02
C PHE A 53 -4.50 37.33 -14.42
N SER A 54 -3.76 36.57 -15.24
CA SER A 54 -3.49 36.95 -16.64
C SER A 54 -4.77 36.87 -17.48
N VAL A 55 -4.97 37.73 -18.48
CA VAL A 55 -6.24 37.82 -19.24
C VAL A 55 -6.78 36.47 -19.72
N ASP A 56 -5.90 35.57 -20.16
CA ASP A 56 -6.28 34.25 -20.70
C ASP A 56 -6.35 33.13 -19.65
N GLN A 57 -6.35 33.47 -18.35
CA GLN A 57 -6.31 32.52 -17.24
C GLN A 57 -7.59 32.52 -16.37
N GLY A 58 -8.67 33.13 -16.86
CA GLY A 58 -9.91 33.33 -16.09
C GLY A 58 -10.62 32.04 -15.69
N ASP A 59 -10.55 31.03 -16.56
CA ASP A 59 -11.25 29.75 -16.39
C ASP A 59 -10.34 28.63 -15.86
N PHE A 60 -9.08 28.94 -15.54
CA PHE A 60 -8.14 27.99 -14.96
C PHE A 60 -8.23 27.96 -13.42
N PRO A 61 -7.84 26.85 -12.77
CA PRO A 61 -7.82 26.80 -11.32
C PRO A 61 -6.86 27.86 -10.75
N VAL A 62 -7.22 28.41 -9.60
CA VAL A 62 -6.31 29.32 -8.88
C VAL A 62 -5.16 28.52 -8.31
N THR A 63 -3.96 29.04 -8.50
CA THR A 63 -2.71 28.40 -8.12
C THR A 63 -1.86 29.31 -7.22
N GLY A 64 -0.86 28.74 -6.54
CA GLY A 64 0.07 29.51 -5.72
C GLY A 64 -0.58 30.12 -4.47
N ILE A 65 -1.51 29.40 -3.86
CA ILE A 65 -2.20 29.82 -2.63
C ILE A 65 -1.83 28.93 -1.45
N SER A 66 -1.74 29.56 -0.28
CA SER A 66 -1.58 28.91 1.02
C SER A 66 -2.88 28.27 1.48
N TRP A 67 -2.79 27.42 2.51
CA TRP A 67 -3.98 26.86 3.15
C TRP A 67 -4.88 27.96 3.74
N PHE A 68 -4.27 29.01 4.31
CA PHE A 68 -5.00 30.16 4.85
C PHE A 68 -5.76 30.93 3.77
N GLU A 69 -5.13 31.19 2.63
CA GLU A 69 -5.79 31.81 1.46
C GLU A 69 -6.96 30.95 0.96
N ALA A 70 -6.78 29.63 0.90
CA ALA A 70 -7.81 28.69 0.47
C ALA A 70 -9.02 28.67 1.43
N ARG A 71 -8.77 28.63 2.74
CA ARG A 71 -9.81 28.71 3.80
C ARG A 71 -10.53 30.05 3.82
N ALA A 72 -9.80 31.15 3.69
CA ALA A 72 -10.39 32.48 3.65
C ALA A 72 -11.34 32.62 2.45
N TYR A 73 -10.94 32.12 1.28
CA TYR A 73 -11.82 32.07 0.11
C TYR A 73 -13.02 31.12 0.32
N ALA A 74 -12.82 29.95 0.94
CA ALA A 74 -13.91 29.03 1.25
C ALA A 74 -14.99 29.72 2.11
N ARG A 75 -14.58 30.44 3.16
CA ARG A 75 -15.49 31.24 4.00
C ARG A 75 -16.17 32.38 3.25
N PHE A 76 -15.43 33.10 2.41
CA PHE A 76 -16.01 34.13 1.54
C PHE A 76 -17.15 33.57 0.67
N ARG A 77 -17.03 32.31 0.23
CA ARG A 77 -18.06 31.61 -0.55
C ARG A 77 -19.13 30.90 0.28
N ASN A 78 -19.07 30.98 1.62
CA ASN A 78 -19.92 30.21 2.54
C ASN A 78 -19.85 28.69 2.27
N MET A 79 -18.62 28.21 2.09
CA MET A 79 -18.25 26.81 1.82
C MET A 79 -17.06 26.41 2.70
N GLN A 80 -16.57 25.18 2.55
CA GLN A 80 -15.43 24.66 3.29
C GLN A 80 -14.39 24.05 2.35
N LEU A 81 -13.17 23.83 2.86
CA LEU A 81 -12.25 22.87 2.24
C LEU A 81 -12.73 21.46 2.60
N PRO A 82 -12.53 20.46 1.72
CA PRO A 82 -12.82 19.07 2.07
C PRO A 82 -11.87 18.60 3.18
N ASN A 83 -12.33 17.69 4.03
CA ASN A 83 -11.42 16.82 4.78
C ASN A 83 -10.92 15.68 3.89
N VAL A 84 -9.83 15.03 4.30
CA VAL A 84 -9.16 13.95 3.55
C VAL A 84 -10.14 12.81 3.25
N TYR A 85 -11.05 12.49 4.16
CA TYR A 85 -12.03 11.42 3.97
C TYR A 85 -13.04 11.75 2.86
N GLN A 86 -13.59 12.97 2.88
CA GLN A 86 -14.46 13.46 1.82
C GLN A 86 -13.73 13.46 0.47
N TRP A 87 -12.48 13.92 0.45
CA TRP A 87 -11.67 13.96 -0.75
C TRP A 87 -11.39 12.56 -1.30
N LEU A 88 -10.98 11.61 -0.46
CA LEU A 88 -10.71 10.22 -0.87
C LEU A 88 -11.96 9.51 -1.42
N VAL A 89 -13.14 9.78 -0.87
CA VAL A 89 -14.40 9.27 -1.43
C VAL A 89 -14.69 9.91 -2.79
N ALA A 90 -14.58 11.24 -2.89
CA ALA A 90 -14.78 11.97 -4.14
C ALA A 90 -13.81 11.53 -5.24
N ALA A 91 -12.56 11.22 -4.87
CA ALA A 91 -11.51 10.71 -5.74
C ALA A 91 -11.60 9.20 -6.01
N ARG A 92 -12.55 8.48 -5.39
CA ARG A 92 -12.69 7.01 -5.45
C ARG A 92 -11.49 6.21 -4.93
N LEU A 93 -10.68 6.79 -4.06
CA LEU A 93 -9.52 6.16 -3.44
C LEU A 93 -9.82 5.53 -2.07
N GLY A 94 -10.95 5.85 -1.44
CA GLY A 94 -11.26 5.41 -0.08
C GLY A 94 -11.64 3.94 0.13
N GLN A 95 -12.04 3.19 -0.91
CA GLN A 95 -12.62 1.83 -0.76
C GLN A 95 -12.43 0.87 -1.96
N ASN A 96 -11.60 1.18 -2.96
CA ASN A 96 -11.51 0.38 -4.18
C ASN A 96 -10.16 -0.33 -4.33
N PHE A 97 -10.17 -1.61 -4.67
CA PHE A 97 -8.97 -2.35 -5.10
C PHE A 97 -8.52 -2.01 -6.54
N ILE A 98 -9.39 -1.34 -7.28
CA ILE A 98 -9.14 -0.82 -8.63
C ILE A 98 -9.14 0.69 -8.54
N LEU A 99 -8.04 1.30 -8.96
CA LEU A 99 -7.93 2.76 -8.98
C LEU A 99 -8.88 3.37 -10.01
N PRO A 100 -9.32 4.62 -9.80
CA PRO A 100 -10.03 5.34 -10.85
C PRO A 100 -9.17 5.45 -12.11
N ASP A 101 -9.82 5.44 -13.26
CA ASP A 101 -9.17 5.73 -14.52
C ASP A 101 -8.79 7.22 -14.58
N ILE A 102 -7.51 7.50 -14.75
CA ILE A 102 -6.92 8.84 -14.83
C ILE A 102 -6.25 9.09 -16.19
N GLN A 103 -6.51 8.27 -17.20
CA GLN A 103 -5.87 8.40 -18.53
C GLN A 103 -6.10 9.77 -19.17
N ASN A 104 -7.25 10.39 -18.89
CA ASN A 104 -7.58 11.71 -19.42
C ASN A 104 -7.14 12.87 -18.51
N SER A 105 -6.54 12.61 -17.34
CA SER A 105 -6.00 13.66 -16.47
C SER A 105 -4.90 14.46 -17.17
N ASN A 106 -4.55 15.64 -16.62
CA ASN A 106 -3.40 16.42 -17.07
C ASN A 106 -2.18 16.26 -16.16
N LEU A 107 -2.08 15.17 -15.41
CA LEU A 107 -0.82 14.81 -14.75
C LEU A 107 0.27 14.61 -15.81
N LYS A 108 1.52 14.92 -15.45
CA LYS A 108 2.69 14.90 -16.34
C LYS A 108 2.53 15.79 -17.59
N SER A 109 1.82 16.91 -17.44
CA SER A 109 1.61 17.95 -18.45
C SER A 109 2.54 19.16 -18.22
N ALA A 110 2.67 20.00 -19.24
CA ALA A 110 3.27 21.33 -19.13
C ALA A 110 2.24 22.45 -18.86
N TYR A 111 0.94 22.12 -18.90
CA TYR A 111 -0.15 23.10 -18.88
C TYR A 111 -1.29 22.67 -17.95
N LEU A 112 -1.87 23.67 -17.29
CA LEU A 112 -3.19 23.57 -16.64
C LEU A 112 -4.29 23.33 -17.68
N ARG A 113 -5.46 22.94 -17.20
CA ARG A 113 -6.72 22.88 -17.97
C ARG A 113 -7.79 23.72 -17.28
N GLU A 114 -8.79 24.13 -18.05
CA GLU A 114 -9.96 24.84 -17.55
C GLU A 114 -10.67 24.01 -16.47
N VAL A 115 -11.26 24.69 -15.47
CA VAL A 115 -11.84 24.02 -14.30
C VAL A 115 -13.02 23.11 -14.65
N ASP A 116 -13.70 23.38 -15.76
CA ASP A 116 -14.87 22.67 -16.27
C ASP A 116 -14.58 21.77 -17.49
N ASP A 117 -13.30 21.45 -17.74
CA ASP A 117 -12.92 20.51 -18.80
C ASP A 117 -13.54 19.12 -18.56
N PRO A 118 -14.48 18.66 -19.42
CA PRO A 118 -15.17 17.39 -19.24
C PRO A 118 -14.31 16.18 -19.59
N ALA A 119 -13.11 16.36 -20.18
CA ALA A 119 -12.23 15.27 -20.54
C ALA A 119 -11.78 14.45 -19.32
N ASP A 120 -11.53 15.11 -18.18
CA ASP A 120 -11.11 14.48 -16.93
C ASP A 120 -12.26 14.42 -15.91
N MET A 121 -13.41 13.92 -16.34
CA MET A 121 -14.60 13.78 -15.49
C MET A 121 -14.65 12.40 -14.84
N ASN A 122 -14.73 12.37 -13.51
CA ASN A 122 -14.88 11.12 -12.77
C ASN A 122 -16.36 10.65 -12.70
N PHE A 123 -16.58 9.48 -12.10
CA PHE A 123 -17.92 8.88 -11.96
C PHE A 123 -18.95 9.76 -11.22
N HIS A 124 -18.50 10.68 -10.37
CA HIS A 124 -19.36 11.61 -9.64
C HIS A 124 -19.62 12.92 -10.42
N GLY A 125 -19.12 13.03 -11.65
CA GLY A 125 -19.19 14.25 -12.45
C GLY A 125 -18.17 15.31 -12.02
N LEU A 126 -17.20 14.97 -11.17
CA LEU A 126 -16.15 15.90 -10.77
C LEU A 126 -15.05 15.92 -11.82
N MET A 127 -14.72 17.11 -12.29
CA MET A 127 -13.66 17.35 -13.26
C MET A 127 -12.35 17.66 -12.56
N ASN A 128 -11.24 17.23 -13.16
CA ASN A 128 -9.87 17.62 -12.80
C ASN A 128 -9.52 17.34 -11.32
N ILE A 129 -9.94 16.18 -10.78
CA ILE A 129 -9.59 15.76 -9.42
C ILE A 129 -8.18 15.13 -9.35
N ALA A 130 -7.70 14.62 -10.48
CA ALA A 130 -6.36 14.09 -10.67
C ALA A 130 -5.53 15.09 -11.48
N GLY A 131 -4.51 15.69 -10.88
CA GLY A 131 -3.74 16.74 -11.52
C GLY A 131 -4.38 18.12 -11.41
N ASN A 132 -4.10 18.98 -12.39
CA ASN A 132 -4.36 20.41 -12.38
C ASN A 132 -3.65 21.11 -11.22
N VAL A 133 -4.21 21.05 -10.01
CA VAL A 133 -3.62 21.60 -8.79
C VAL A 133 -3.74 20.59 -7.67
N LYS A 134 -2.74 20.57 -6.78
CA LYS A 134 -2.88 19.92 -5.49
C LYS A 134 -3.92 20.68 -4.68
N GLU A 135 -4.86 19.97 -4.08
CA GLU A 135 -6.01 20.55 -3.39
C GLU A 135 -5.79 20.51 -1.87
N TRP A 136 -5.80 21.68 -1.23
CA TRP A 136 -5.75 21.78 0.23
C TRP A 136 -6.96 21.10 0.90
N ALA A 137 -6.70 20.32 1.94
CA ALA A 137 -7.70 19.73 2.82
C ALA A 137 -7.55 20.23 4.26
N THR A 138 -8.53 19.97 5.12
CA THR A 138 -8.53 20.49 6.51
C THR A 138 -7.60 19.73 7.45
N ASN A 139 -7.35 18.44 7.22
CA ASN A 139 -6.69 17.57 8.19
C ASN A 139 -5.20 17.92 8.40
N PRO A 140 -4.73 17.99 9.65
CA PRO A 140 -3.32 18.12 9.94
C PRO A 140 -2.54 16.83 9.69
N HIS A 141 -1.24 16.97 9.40
CA HIS A 141 -0.30 15.84 9.36
C HIS A 141 0.44 15.74 10.70
N GLY A 142 0.14 14.70 11.48
CA GLY A 142 0.66 14.51 12.82
C GLY A 142 0.07 15.49 13.84
N ASP A 143 0.69 15.55 15.01
CA ASP A 143 0.22 16.42 16.11
C ASP A 143 0.63 17.88 15.84
N GLY A 144 -0.35 18.78 15.74
CA GLY A 144 -0.13 20.21 15.58
C GLY A 144 -0.58 20.77 14.22
N PHE A 145 -0.24 22.03 13.96
CA PHE A 145 -0.70 22.78 12.78
C PHE A 145 0.44 23.10 11.79
N ASP A 146 1.56 22.38 11.91
CA ASP A 146 2.79 22.69 11.18
C ASP A 146 2.73 22.25 9.72
N ARG A 147 1.91 21.24 9.44
CA ARG A 147 1.68 20.68 8.11
C ARG A 147 0.21 20.29 7.97
N LEU A 148 -0.38 20.60 6.82
CA LEU A 148 -1.75 20.23 6.47
C LEU A 148 -1.79 19.40 5.21
N SER A 149 -2.81 18.56 5.11
CA SER A 149 -3.05 17.65 3.99
C SER A 149 -3.26 18.40 2.67
N ILE A 150 -2.63 17.93 1.60
CA ILE A 150 -2.82 18.44 0.24
C ILE A 150 -2.78 17.28 -0.75
N LEU A 151 -3.76 17.16 -1.64
CA LEU A 151 -4.06 15.90 -2.36
C LEU A 151 -4.19 16.09 -3.88
N GLY A 152 -4.17 15.01 -4.66
CA GLY A 152 -4.53 15.00 -6.09
C GLY A 152 -3.40 15.22 -7.11
N GLY A 153 -2.28 15.82 -6.69
CA GLY A 153 -1.16 16.14 -7.58
C GLY A 153 -1.41 17.39 -8.44
N ALA A 154 -0.34 18.10 -8.81
CA ALA A 154 -0.40 19.21 -9.76
C ALA A 154 -0.18 18.71 -11.20
N TYR A 155 -0.55 19.50 -12.21
CA TYR A 155 -0.41 19.12 -13.61
C TYR A 155 1.01 18.63 -14.02
N TYR A 156 2.07 19.11 -13.36
CA TYR A 156 3.45 18.69 -13.65
C TYR A 156 3.91 17.46 -12.86
N ASP A 157 3.10 16.98 -11.92
CA ASP A 157 3.42 15.80 -11.11
C ASP A 157 3.20 14.52 -11.93
N ASN A 158 3.87 13.43 -11.55
CA ASN A 158 3.68 12.15 -12.24
C ASN A 158 2.29 11.57 -11.95
N SER A 159 1.78 10.73 -12.86
CA SER A 159 0.44 10.13 -12.72
C SER A 159 0.26 9.32 -11.43
N TYR A 160 1.32 8.69 -10.93
CA TYR A 160 1.30 7.96 -9.65
C TYR A 160 1.22 8.84 -8.41
N ASN A 161 1.48 10.15 -8.53
CA ASN A 161 1.32 11.08 -7.42
C ASN A 161 -0.15 11.34 -7.07
N PHE A 162 -1.11 10.89 -7.89
CA PHE A 162 -2.53 11.11 -7.64
C PHE A 162 -3.02 10.43 -6.35
N ASN A 163 -2.55 9.21 -6.08
CA ASN A 163 -2.95 8.41 -4.93
C ASN A 163 -2.00 8.56 -3.72
N ASP A 164 -0.95 9.36 -3.85
CA ASP A 164 -0.03 9.64 -2.75
C ASP A 164 -0.65 10.62 -1.75
N TYR A 165 -0.30 10.44 -0.48
CA TYR A 165 -0.59 11.44 0.55
C TYR A 165 0.53 12.47 0.62
N TYR A 166 0.20 13.74 0.36
CA TYR A 166 1.10 14.85 0.62
C TYR A 166 0.60 15.71 1.78
N SER A 167 1.55 16.37 2.43
CA SER A 167 1.28 17.46 3.33
C SER A 167 2.32 18.55 3.13
N ALA A 168 1.96 19.79 3.41
CA ALA A 168 2.85 20.94 3.31
C ALA A 168 2.59 21.92 4.45
N SER A 169 3.55 22.81 4.70
CA SER A 169 3.32 23.92 5.64
C SER A 169 2.06 24.69 5.23
N PRO A 170 1.18 25.09 6.16
CA PRO A 170 -0.01 25.86 5.81
C PRO A 170 0.32 27.24 5.19
N LEU A 171 1.57 27.68 5.30
CA LEU A 171 2.11 28.88 4.65
C LEU A 171 2.68 28.64 3.24
N ASP A 172 2.78 27.39 2.78
CA ASP A 172 3.35 27.05 1.47
C ASP A 172 2.47 27.53 0.32
N ARG A 173 3.06 28.25 -0.62
CA ARG A 173 2.37 28.86 -1.79
C ARG A 173 2.98 28.37 -3.09
N SER A 174 3.47 27.13 -3.09
CA SER A 174 4.01 26.49 -4.30
C SER A 174 3.02 26.58 -5.45
N ILE A 175 3.52 26.78 -6.67
CA ILE A 175 2.67 27.09 -7.83
C ILE A 175 1.69 25.96 -8.21
N GLY A 176 1.90 24.74 -7.75
CA GLY A 176 0.95 23.64 -7.92
C GLY A 176 -0.17 23.61 -6.88
N ASN A 177 -0.15 24.47 -5.85
CA ASN A 177 -1.13 24.44 -4.76
C ASN A 177 -2.37 25.26 -5.14
N GLY A 178 -3.53 24.64 -4.99
CA GLY A 178 -4.84 25.24 -5.21
C GLY A 178 -5.85 24.68 -4.21
N MET A 179 -7.11 24.64 -4.61
CA MET A 179 -8.18 24.17 -3.73
C MET A 179 -9.39 23.69 -4.52
N ARG A 180 -10.19 22.86 -3.85
CA ARG A 180 -11.58 22.60 -4.18
C ARG A 180 -12.44 22.92 -2.97
N LEU A 181 -13.66 23.38 -3.21
CA LEU A 181 -14.60 23.69 -2.14
C LEU A 181 -15.67 22.61 -2.05
N VAL A 182 -16.08 22.30 -0.82
CA VAL A 182 -17.22 21.43 -0.52
C VAL A 182 -18.32 22.26 0.14
N LYS A 183 -19.57 21.86 -0.12
CA LYS A 183 -20.75 22.36 0.59
C LYS A 183 -21.42 21.20 1.29
N LEU A 184 -21.51 21.27 2.62
CA LEU A 184 -22.24 20.27 3.40
C LEU A 184 -23.74 20.42 3.17
N VAL A 185 -24.39 19.31 2.85
CA VAL A 185 -25.84 19.22 2.63
C VAL A 185 -26.40 18.19 3.62
N GLY A 186 -27.00 18.62 4.72
CA GLY A 186 -27.55 17.72 5.75
C GLY A 186 -27.48 18.27 7.17
N ARG A 187 -27.93 17.47 8.15
CA ARG A 187 -27.71 17.77 9.58
C ARG A 187 -26.23 17.62 9.91
N GLU A 188 -25.71 18.53 10.72
CA GLU A 188 -24.37 18.40 11.31
C GLU A 188 -24.26 17.02 11.97
N THR A 189 -23.32 16.20 11.49
CA THR A 189 -22.91 15.01 12.22
C THR A 189 -22.23 15.47 13.51
N PRO A 190 -22.47 14.83 14.66
CA PRO A 190 -21.91 15.27 15.94
C PRO A 190 -20.38 15.32 15.98
N GLU A 191 -19.71 14.56 15.12
CA GLU A 191 -18.26 14.47 15.05
C GLU A 191 -17.77 14.98 13.68
N SER A 192 -17.00 16.07 13.70
CA SER A 192 -16.26 16.55 12.54
C SER A 192 -15.01 15.69 12.35
N LEU A 193 -14.73 15.32 11.10
CA LEU A 193 -13.48 14.63 10.74
C LEU A 193 -12.38 15.62 10.32
N ASP A 194 -12.64 16.92 10.39
CA ASP A 194 -11.77 17.95 9.81
C ASP A 194 -10.43 18.08 10.53
N ASP A 195 -10.41 17.82 11.84
CA ASP A 195 -9.24 18.01 12.72
C ASP A 195 -8.52 16.68 13.04
N ILE A 196 -8.96 15.56 12.46
CA ILE A 196 -8.30 14.26 12.71
C ILE A 196 -6.90 14.29 12.11
N PRO A 197 -5.84 14.10 12.91
CA PRO A 197 -4.48 14.01 12.40
C PRO A 197 -4.32 12.81 11.48
N VAL A 198 -3.86 13.07 10.25
CA VAL A 198 -3.38 12.01 9.36
C VAL A 198 -1.93 11.73 9.72
N THR A 199 -1.60 10.49 10.01
CA THR A 199 -0.22 10.05 10.23
C THR A 199 0.29 9.35 8.99
N HIS A 200 1.30 9.93 8.35
CA HIS A 200 2.01 9.32 7.22
C HIS A 200 3.48 9.11 7.63
N VAL A 201 3.91 7.86 7.63
CA VAL A 201 5.25 7.45 8.06
C VAL A 201 6.21 7.58 6.88
N GLN A 202 7.16 8.52 6.96
CA GLN A 202 8.26 8.60 6.00
C GLN A 202 9.46 7.80 6.51
N ARG A 203 10.01 6.92 5.66
CA ARG A 203 11.21 6.13 5.95
C ARG A 203 12.08 6.05 4.70
N ASP A 204 13.32 6.55 4.77
CA ASP A 204 14.32 6.31 3.73
C ASP A 204 15.05 4.99 4.00
N ILE A 205 14.48 3.89 3.50
CA ILE A 205 14.97 2.53 3.71
C ILE A 205 16.38 2.34 3.14
N LEU A 206 16.73 3.02 2.05
CA LEU A 206 18.02 2.85 1.38
C LEU A 206 19.16 3.52 2.15
N SER A 207 18.85 4.51 2.98
CA SER A 207 19.82 5.16 3.87
C SER A 207 20.18 4.33 5.10
N GLU A 208 19.37 3.32 5.44
CA GLU A 208 19.57 2.53 6.66
C GLU A 208 20.72 1.53 6.54
N SER A 209 21.51 1.43 7.62
CA SER A 209 22.63 0.50 7.68
C SER A 209 22.16 -0.96 7.79
N ASP A 210 22.83 -1.79 7.00
CA ASP A 210 22.73 -3.25 7.11
C ASP A 210 23.36 -3.75 8.42
N VAL A 211 23.19 -5.04 8.70
CA VAL A 211 23.87 -5.75 9.79
C VAL A 211 24.94 -6.69 9.24
N SER A 212 25.91 -7.07 10.09
CA SER A 212 26.88 -8.10 9.73
C SER A 212 26.20 -9.47 9.60
N ASP A 213 26.85 -10.42 8.94
CA ASP A 213 26.31 -11.76 8.78
C ASP A 213 26.19 -12.50 10.12
N GLU A 214 27.08 -12.25 11.07
CA GLU A 214 26.99 -12.81 12.42
C GLU A 214 25.76 -12.29 13.17
N VAL A 215 25.47 -10.99 13.07
CA VAL A 215 24.27 -10.40 13.68
C VAL A 215 23.01 -10.89 12.97
N PHE A 216 23.03 -11.01 11.64
CA PHE A 216 21.91 -11.57 10.90
C PHE A 216 21.62 -13.01 11.31
N GLU A 217 22.63 -13.85 11.52
CA GLU A 217 22.43 -15.22 11.99
C GLU A 217 21.78 -15.27 13.39
N VAL A 218 22.09 -14.34 14.28
CA VAL A 218 21.37 -14.20 15.55
C VAL A 218 19.89 -13.88 15.30
N TYR A 219 19.58 -12.99 14.37
CA TYR A 219 18.19 -12.72 13.99
C TYR A 219 17.53 -13.93 13.31
N ARG A 220 18.24 -14.69 12.47
CA ARG A 220 17.68 -15.86 11.80
C ARG A 220 17.38 -17.01 12.78
N THR A 221 18.21 -17.21 13.80
CA THR A 221 18.07 -18.32 14.76
C THR A 221 16.83 -18.24 15.64
N GLN A 222 16.20 -17.07 15.80
CA GLN A 222 14.90 -16.97 16.50
C GLN A 222 13.78 -17.79 15.80
N PHE A 223 13.93 -18.05 14.50
CA PHE A 223 13.01 -18.89 13.71
C PHE A 223 13.36 -20.39 13.79
N ASP A 224 14.50 -20.75 14.38
CA ASP A 224 14.88 -22.14 14.59
C ASP A 224 14.06 -22.77 15.73
N TYR A 225 13.93 -24.10 15.66
CA TYR A 225 13.35 -24.93 16.69
C TYR A 225 14.02 -26.29 16.65
N THR A 226 14.11 -26.95 17.80
CA THR A 226 14.61 -28.32 17.88
C THR A 226 13.70 -29.23 17.08
N PRO A 227 14.22 -30.08 16.16
CA PRO A 227 13.40 -31.04 15.45
C PRO A 227 12.64 -31.97 16.40
N TYR A 228 11.38 -32.24 16.08
CA TYR A 228 10.51 -33.16 16.79
C TYR A 228 9.65 -33.93 15.79
N PRO A 229 9.08 -35.09 16.18
CA PRO A 229 8.26 -35.92 15.30
C PRO A 229 7.17 -35.11 14.59
N LEU A 230 6.89 -35.49 13.35
CA LEU A 230 5.90 -34.84 12.52
C LEU A 230 4.66 -35.73 12.45
N ASP A 231 3.85 -35.65 13.50
CA ASP A 231 2.55 -36.30 13.57
C ASP A 231 1.51 -35.36 12.94
N VAL A 232 0.97 -35.77 11.79
CA VAL A 232 0.03 -34.97 10.99
C VAL A 232 -1.27 -35.74 10.81
N ASP A 233 -2.35 -35.12 11.26
CA ASP A 233 -3.70 -35.60 11.00
C ASP A 233 -4.18 -35.05 9.66
N ILE A 234 -4.72 -35.93 8.81
CA ILE A 234 -5.20 -35.57 7.48
C ILE A 234 -6.69 -35.91 7.38
N GLU A 235 -7.49 -34.91 7.05
CA GLU A 235 -8.91 -35.03 6.76
C GLU A 235 -9.17 -34.75 5.27
N MET A 236 -9.98 -35.59 4.63
CA MET A 236 -10.42 -35.37 3.25
C MET A 236 -11.65 -34.46 3.24
N VAL A 237 -11.55 -33.29 2.61
CA VAL A 237 -12.65 -32.30 2.58
C VAL A 237 -13.57 -32.60 1.38
N PRO A 238 -14.86 -32.91 1.58
CA PRO A 238 -15.79 -33.17 0.47
C PRO A 238 -16.32 -31.88 -0.18
N GLY A 239 -17.19 -32.01 -1.19
CA GLY A 239 -17.93 -30.87 -1.76
C GLY A 239 -17.27 -30.17 -2.96
N HIS A 240 -16.24 -30.78 -3.53
CA HIS A 240 -15.55 -30.30 -4.74
C HIS A 240 -15.73 -31.25 -5.94
N PRO A 241 -15.44 -30.81 -7.19
CA PRO A 241 -15.50 -31.69 -8.35
C PRO A 241 -14.62 -32.94 -8.19
N ALA A 242 -15.06 -34.06 -8.79
CA ALA A 242 -14.51 -35.39 -8.52
C ALA A 242 -13.05 -35.60 -8.94
N ASP A 243 -12.54 -34.76 -9.84
CA ASP A 243 -11.16 -34.76 -10.31
C ASP A 243 -10.21 -33.97 -9.40
N TYR A 244 -10.73 -33.22 -8.42
CA TYR A 244 -9.94 -32.55 -7.40
C TYR A 244 -9.81 -33.42 -6.15
N VAL A 245 -8.79 -33.15 -5.38
CA VAL A 245 -8.55 -33.67 -4.04
C VAL A 245 -8.24 -32.50 -3.13
N VAL A 246 -8.91 -32.46 -1.99
CA VAL A 246 -8.67 -31.47 -0.94
C VAL A 246 -8.39 -32.20 0.36
N GLU A 247 -7.19 -31.98 0.88
CA GLU A 247 -6.73 -32.49 2.17
C GLU A 247 -6.61 -31.32 3.14
N ARG A 248 -7.25 -31.42 4.31
CA ARG A 248 -6.96 -30.56 5.45
C ARG A 248 -5.92 -31.27 6.32
N PHE A 249 -4.77 -30.64 6.53
CA PHE A 249 -3.74 -31.15 7.42
C PHE A 249 -3.78 -30.41 8.75
N GLU A 250 -3.43 -31.10 9.83
CA GLU A 250 -3.30 -30.54 11.17
C GLU A 250 -2.08 -31.15 11.87
N MET A 251 -1.26 -30.31 12.51
CA MET A 251 -0.05 -30.74 13.21
C MET A 251 0.30 -29.79 14.34
N LEU A 252 1.11 -30.26 15.29
CA LEU A 252 1.62 -29.42 16.37
C LEU A 252 2.56 -28.32 15.80
N PRO A 253 2.39 -27.03 16.21
CA PRO A 253 3.31 -25.97 15.84
C PRO A 253 4.61 -26.03 16.68
N PRO A 254 5.73 -25.48 16.18
CA PRO A 254 7.04 -25.52 16.85
C PRO A 254 7.21 -24.44 17.95
N TYR A 255 6.15 -24.16 18.69
CA TYR A 255 6.09 -23.20 19.80
C TYR A 255 4.87 -23.52 20.67
N GLU A 256 4.89 -23.05 21.92
CA GLU A 256 3.74 -23.18 22.82
C GLU A 256 2.53 -22.42 22.26
N ASN A 257 1.45 -23.17 22.02
CA ASN A 257 0.18 -22.65 21.57
C ASN A 257 -0.95 -23.63 21.91
N ASP A 258 -2.15 -23.11 22.12
CA ASP A 258 -3.34 -23.93 22.39
C ASP A 258 -4.03 -24.41 21.10
N GLU A 259 -3.58 -23.93 19.94
CA GLU A 259 -4.16 -24.24 18.63
C GLU A 259 -3.11 -24.93 17.74
N PRO A 260 -3.51 -25.94 16.95
CA PRO A 260 -2.63 -26.59 16.01
C PRO A 260 -2.24 -25.66 14.85
N LEU A 261 -1.17 -26.01 14.14
CA LEU A 261 -0.92 -25.51 12.80
C LEU A 261 -1.71 -26.40 11.82
N HIS A 262 -2.66 -25.80 11.11
CA HIS A 262 -3.44 -26.49 10.09
C HIS A 262 -3.38 -25.80 8.73
N GLY A 263 -3.93 -26.42 7.70
CA GLY A 263 -4.03 -25.84 6.38
C GLY A 263 -4.59 -26.81 5.36
N TYR A 264 -4.50 -26.44 4.08
CA TYR A 264 -5.09 -27.19 2.98
C TYR A 264 -4.06 -27.54 1.91
N ILE A 265 -4.15 -28.76 1.37
CA ILE A 265 -3.46 -29.19 0.16
C ILE A 265 -4.51 -29.51 -0.90
N ILE A 266 -4.46 -28.81 -2.04
CA ILE A 266 -5.44 -28.90 -3.12
C ILE A 266 -4.71 -29.30 -4.39
N TYR A 267 -5.16 -30.36 -5.06
CA TYR A 267 -4.57 -30.84 -6.30
C TYR A 267 -5.59 -31.58 -7.16
N ARG A 268 -5.25 -31.85 -8.43
CA ARG A 268 -6.04 -32.72 -9.31
C ARG A 268 -5.51 -34.14 -9.27
N LYS A 269 -6.41 -35.12 -9.37
CA LYS A 269 -6.06 -36.55 -9.42
C LYS A 269 -5.26 -36.84 -10.69
N GLU A 270 -3.94 -36.97 -10.55
CA GLU A 270 -3.06 -37.36 -11.65
C GLU A 270 -2.34 -38.68 -11.34
N PRO A 271 -2.51 -39.73 -12.17
CA PRO A 271 -1.80 -40.98 -11.95
C PRO A 271 -0.31 -40.82 -12.26
N LYS A 272 0.54 -41.25 -11.31
CA LYS A 272 1.99 -41.52 -11.45
C LYS A 272 2.95 -40.33 -11.46
N ARG A 273 2.52 -39.11 -11.11
CA ARG A 273 3.43 -37.96 -10.95
C ARG A 273 3.44 -37.48 -9.50
N LYS A 274 4.63 -37.19 -8.97
CA LYS A 274 4.76 -36.47 -7.70
C LYS A 274 4.22 -35.05 -7.88
N LEU A 275 3.46 -34.57 -6.90
CA LEU A 275 2.88 -33.24 -6.85
C LEU A 275 3.96 -32.19 -6.63
N LYS A 276 3.91 -31.09 -7.39
CA LYS A 276 4.81 -29.94 -7.20
C LYS A 276 4.10 -28.88 -6.38
N PRO A 277 4.56 -28.59 -5.16
CA PRO A 277 3.81 -27.73 -4.26
C PRO A 277 4.09 -26.25 -4.53
N VAL A 278 3.02 -25.46 -4.56
CA VAL A 278 3.03 -24.00 -4.53
C VAL A 278 2.47 -23.59 -3.17
N ILE A 279 3.35 -23.17 -2.26
CA ILE A 279 2.97 -22.63 -0.95
C ILE A 279 2.41 -21.24 -1.17
N ILE A 280 1.15 -21.05 -0.77
CA ILE A 280 0.47 -19.77 -0.82
C ILE A 280 0.58 -19.10 0.54
N PHE A 281 1.16 -17.91 0.56
CA PHE A 281 1.02 -17.01 1.69
C PHE A 281 -0.13 -16.03 1.45
N PRO A 282 -1.07 -15.90 2.40
CA PRO A 282 -2.28 -15.10 2.19
C PRO A 282 -2.00 -13.58 2.13
N GLY A 283 -2.95 -12.84 1.55
CA GLY A 283 -2.99 -11.38 1.67
C GLY A 283 -3.48 -10.93 3.06
N ALA A 284 -3.38 -9.63 3.36
CA ALA A 284 -3.71 -9.08 4.70
C ALA A 284 -5.16 -9.36 5.16
N GLY A 285 -6.07 -9.63 4.22
CA GLY A 285 -7.44 -10.06 4.51
C GLY A 285 -7.53 -11.24 5.50
N SER A 286 -6.53 -12.12 5.51
CA SER A 286 -6.49 -13.26 6.44
C SER A 286 -6.30 -12.85 7.90
N ILE A 287 -5.77 -11.66 8.19
CA ILE A 287 -5.65 -11.14 9.56
C ILE A 287 -7.05 -10.83 10.13
N TYR A 288 -7.96 -10.35 9.28
CA TYR A 288 -9.27 -9.81 9.68
C TYR A 288 -10.42 -10.81 9.61
N THR A 289 -10.25 -11.94 8.92
CA THR A 289 -11.26 -13.01 8.87
C THR A 289 -11.07 -13.99 10.02
N ASP A 290 -12.17 -14.48 10.60
CA ASP A 290 -12.18 -15.47 11.68
C ASP A 290 -12.55 -16.89 11.18
N THR A 291 -12.53 -17.11 9.87
CA THR A 291 -12.83 -18.41 9.24
C THR A 291 -11.88 -18.72 8.10
N ASP A 292 -11.54 -20.00 7.93
CA ASP A 292 -10.75 -20.56 6.83
C ASP A 292 -11.62 -21.32 5.79
N ALA A 293 -12.95 -21.30 5.94
CA ALA A 293 -13.89 -22.07 5.10
C ALA A 293 -13.83 -21.71 3.60
N ASP A 294 -13.49 -20.46 3.28
CA ASP A 294 -13.45 -19.98 1.90
C ASP A 294 -12.12 -20.28 1.18
N ILE A 295 -11.09 -20.79 1.86
CA ILE A 295 -9.76 -21.01 1.26
C ILE A 295 -9.84 -21.92 0.03
N VAL A 296 -10.56 -23.03 0.15
CA VAL A 296 -10.68 -24.04 -0.91
C VAL A 296 -11.41 -23.47 -2.13
N SER A 297 -12.57 -22.85 -1.91
CA SER A 297 -13.40 -22.28 -2.98
C SER A 297 -12.68 -21.11 -3.67
N TRP A 298 -11.93 -20.31 -2.92
CA TRP A 298 -11.11 -19.23 -3.44
C TRP A 298 -10.03 -19.76 -4.39
N HIS A 299 -9.32 -20.83 -4.03
CA HIS A 299 -8.29 -21.44 -4.88
C HIS A 299 -8.86 -22.07 -6.15
N MET A 300 -10.02 -22.72 -6.05
CA MET A 300 -10.71 -23.25 -7.23
C MET A 300 -11.14 -22.16 -8.22
N LYS A 301 -11.34 -20.92 -7.76
CA LYS A 301 -11.68 -19.79 -8.62
C LYS A 301 -10.45 -19.05 -9.17
N HIS A 302 -9.44 -18.83 -8.33
CA HIS A 302 -8.36 -17.90 -8.65
C HIS A 302 -7.04 -18.59 -9.05
N THR A 303 -6.79 -19.82 -8.60
CA THR A 303 -5.54 -20.56 -8.86
C THR A 303 -5.75 -21.87 -9.62
N ASP A 304 -6.94 -22.10 -10.19
CA ASP A 304 -7.27 -23.33 -10.94
C ASP A 304 -6.30 -23.61 -12.11
N TYR A 305 -5.72 -22.57 -12.71
CA TYR A 305 -4.72 -22.74 -13.76
C TYR A 305 -3.48 -23.52 -13.26
N LEU A 306 -3.07 -23.37 -12.00
CA LEU A 306 -1.97 -24.14 -11.41
C LEU A 306 -2.37 -25.60 -11.20
N LEU A 307 -3.60 -25.83 -10.70
CA LEU A 307 -4.15 -27.16 -10.48
C LEU A 307 -4.26 -27.94 -11.82
N ARG A 308 -4.64 -27.25 -12.90
CA ARG A 308 -4.71 -27.82 -14.26
C ARG A 308 -3.35 -28.13 -14.87
N GLU A 309 -2.31 -27.41 -14.48
CA GLU A 309 -0.92 -27.64 -14.91
C GLU A 309 -0.18 -28.67 -14.04
N GLY A 310 -0.89 -29.33 -13.11
CA GLY A 310 -0.37 -30.43 -12.29
C GLY A 310 0.39 -29.97 -11.04
N TYR A 311 0.23 -28.71 -10.61
CA TYR A 311 0.73 -28.23 -9.33
C TYR A 311 -0.25 -28.54 -8.20
N ALA A 312 0.28 -28.71 -6.98
CA ALA A 312 -0.50 -28.77 -5.75
C ALA A 312 -0.42 -27.43 -5.04
N ILE A 313 -1.57 -26.87 -4.69
CA ILE A 313 -1.65 -25.68 -3.84
C ILE A 313 -1.51 -26.10 -2.39
N VAL A 314 -0.62 -25.47 -1.64
CA VAL A 314 -0.45 -25.66 -0.20
C VAL A 314 -0.77 -24.34 0.48
N HIS A 315 -1.82 -24.27 1.28
CA HIS A 315 -2.24 -23.06 2.00
C HIS A 315 -2.23 -23.31 3.51
N PRO A 316 -1.13 -23.01 4.20
CA PRO A 316 -1.10 -23.05 5.67
C PRO A 316 -1.93 -21.92 6.27
N VAL A 317 -2.64 -22.21 7.35
CA VAL A 317 -3.28 -21.22 8.20
C VAL A 317 -2.26 -20.79 9.26
N TYR A 318 -1.51 -19.74 8.93
CA TYR A 318 -0.44 -19.20 9.75
C TYR A 318 -0.96 -18.62 11.07
N PHE A 319 -0.08 -18.53 12.07
CA PHE A 319 -0.38 -17.88 13.34
C PHE A 319 -0.97 -16.48 13.12
N SER A 320 -1.97 -16.11 13.91
CA SER A 320 -2.66 -14.81 13.80
C SER A 320 -3.50 -14.61 12.53
N THR A 321 -3.79 -15.66 11.76
CA THR A 321 -4.60 -15.59 10.54
C THR A 321 -5.82 -16.51 10.60
N TYR A 322 -6.86 -16.18 9.85
CA TYR A 322 -8.11 -16.92 9.76
C TYR A 322 -8.71 -17.25 11.14
N ASN A 323 -9.15 -18.48 11.36
CA ASN A 323 -9.73 -18.94 12.62
C ASN A 323 -8.72 -19.15 13.76
N ARG A 324 -7.42 -18.84 13.58
CA ARG A 324 -6.43 -18.91 14.67
C ARG A 324 -6.41 -17.63 15.49
N ARG A 325 -6.02 -17.75 16.76
CA ARG A 325 -5.94 -16.67 17.74
C ARG A 325 -5.25 -15.43 17.17
N LYS A 326 -5.94 -14.28 17.30
CA LYS A 326 -5.48 -12.99 16.81
C LYS A 326 -4.58 -12.28 17.81
N THR A 327 -3.40 -11.93 17.33
CA THR A 327 -2.42 -11.04 17.98
C THR A 327 -2.04 -9.87 17.06
N LEU A 328 -2.15 -10.08 15.75
CA LEU A 328 -2.05 -9.05 14.73
C LEU A 328 -3.45 -8.49 14.49
N THR A 329 -3.56 -7.16 14.54
CA THR A 329 -4.78 -6.41 14.17
C THR A 329 -4.57 -5.61 12.90
N THR A 330 -3.36 -5.65 12.35
CA THR A 330 -2.96 -4.94 11.15
C THR A 330 -1.80 -5.68 10.49
N TRP A 331 -1.65 -5.52 9.19
CA TRP A 331 -0.47 -5.97 8.47
C TRP A 331 0.72 -5.00 8.61
N TRP A 332 0.48 -3.78 9.09
CA TRP A 332 1.51 -2.76 9.32
C TRP A 332 2.48 -3.17 10.42
N ALA A 333 3.78 -3.02 10.14
CA ALA A 333 4.83 -3.24 11.13
C ALA A 333 4.73 -2.25 12.30
N ASN A 334 5.17 -2.72 13.46
CA ASN A 334 5.42 -1.90 14.63
C ASN A 334 6.55 -2.54 15.47
N GLU A 335 7.08 -1.79 16.43
CA GLU A 335 8.25 -2.21 17.23
C GLU A 335 7.88 -2.99 18.50
N SER A 336 6.63 -3.42 18.65
CA SER A 336 6.21 -4.19 19.85
C SER A 336 6.78 -5.61 19.86
N GLU A 337 7.00 -6.13 21.07
CA GLU A 337 7.35 -7.54 21.31
C GLU A 337 6.29 -8.48 20.75
N GLN A 338 5.01 -8.12 20.88
CA GLN A 338 3.89 -8.91 20.35
C GLN A 338 3.96 -9.04 18.82
N TYR A 339 4.31 -7.97 18.11
CA TYR A 339 4.51 -8.02 16.66
C TYR A 339 5.69 -8.92 16.31
N ARG A 340 6.84 -8.74 16.98
CA ARG A 340 8.01 -9.61 16.80
C ARG A 340 7.63 -11.08 16.98
N ASP A 341 7.04 -11.43 18.11
CA ASP A 341 6.71 -12.81 18.45
C ASP A 341 5.71 -13.42 17.45
N SER A 342 4.77 -12.61 16.94
CA SER A 342 3.82 -13.04 15.91
C SER A 342 4.52 -13.37 14.59
N ILE A 343 5.43 -12.50 14.13
CA ILE A 343 6.21 -12.74 12.90
C ILE A 343 7.12 -13.98 13.05
N VAL A 344 7.73 -14.18 14.22
CA VAL A 344 8.54 -15.37 14.51
C VAL A 344 7.70 -16.64 14.44
N LYS A 345 6.51 -16.65 15.06
CA LYS A 345 5.58 -17.80 14.99
C LYS A 345 5.12 -18.08 13.56
N ILE A 346 4.83 -17.05 12.77
CA ILE A 346 4.49 -17.20 11.34
C ILE A 346 5.65 -17.83 10.56
N GLY A 347 6.88 -17.35 10.76
CA GLY A 347 8.07 -17.92 10.10
C GLY A 347 8.33 -19.37 10.52
N LYS A 348 8.06 -19.69 11.78
CA LYS A 348 8.11 -21.06 12.29
C LYS A 348 7.05 -21.99 11.67
N ASP A 349 5.81 -21.51 11.51
CA ASP A 349 4.75 -22.24 10.80
C ASP A 349 5.11 -22.51 9.34
N PHE A 350 5.73 -21.53 8.67
CA PHE A 350 6.21 -21.67 7.30
C PHE A 350 7.23 -22.80 7.17
N ARG A 351 8.24 -22.82 8.04
CA ARG A 351 9.27 -23.86 8.05
C ARG A 351 8.69 -25.22 8.40
N ARG A 352 7.77 -25.28 9.36
CA ARG A 352 7.10 -26.53 9.76
C ARG A 352 6.24 -27.10 8.64
N THR A 353 5.60 -26.24 7.85
CA THR A 353 4.90 -26.66 6.63
C THR A 353 5.87 -27.30 5.64
N ILE A 354 7.04 -26.70 5.41
CA ILE A 354 8.05 -27.26 4.50
C ILE A 354 8.55 -28.61 5.01
N ASP A 355 8.79 -28.76 6.33
CA ASP A 355 9.15 -30.05 6.93
C ASP A 355 8.13 -31.14 6.60
N TYR A 356 6.83 -30.80 6.62
CA TYR A 356 5.76 -31.71 6.22
C TYR A 356 5.81 -32.09 4.75
N LEU A 357 6.00 -31.12 3.87
CA LEU A 357 6.10 -31.39 2.43
C LEU A 357 7.30 -32.27 2.09
N GLU A 358 8.42 -32.15 2.81
CA GLU A 358 9.62 -32.98 2.62
C GLU A 358 9.43 -34.45 3.00
N GLN A 359 8.56 -34.75 3.97
CA GLN A 359 8.30 -36.13 4.40
C GLN A 359 7.29 -36.86 3.51
N ARG A 360 6.55 -36.14 2.67
CA ARG A 360 5.52 -36.72 1.82
C ARG A 360 6.10 -37.41 0.59
N LYS A 361 5.77 -38.69 0.42
CA LYS A 361 6.26 -39.52 -0.70
C LYS A 361 5.66 -39.12 -2.05
N ASP A 362 4.46 -38.57 -2.03
CA ASP A 362 3.70 -38.10 -3.18
C ASP A 362 4.05 -36.67 -3.60
N ILE A 363 4.85 -35.93 -2.81
CA ILE A 363 5.30 -34.57 -3.12
C ILE A 363 6.74 -34.58 -3.66
N ASP A 364 7.01 -33.75 -4.67
CA ASP A 364 8.37 -33.45 -5.14
C ASP A 364 8.92 -32.22 -4.39
N ALA A 365 9.47 -32.46 -3.21
CA ALA A 365 9.98 -31.41 -2.32
C ALA A 365 11.15 -30.59 -2.91
N ARG A 366 11.80 -31.08 -3.97
CA ARG A 366 12.86 -30.33 -4.68
C ARG A 366 12.31 -29.16 -5.50
N ASN A 367 11.00 -29.15 -5.75
CA ASN A 367 10.27 -28.19 -6.57
C ASN A 367 9.25 -27.39 -5.74
N ILE A 368 9.49 -27.19 -4.44
CA ILE A 368 8.66 -26.30 -3.61
C ILE A 368 8.80 -24.86 -4.09
N THR A 369 7.67 -24.22 -4.39
CA THR A 369 7.63 -22.82 -4.80
C THR A 369 6.75 -21.99 -3.88
N TYR A 370 6.99 -20.68 -3.86
CA TYR A 370 6.24 -19.73 -3.05
C TYR A 370 5.43 -18.79 -3.93
N GLN A 371 4.18 -18.53 -3.55
CA GLN A 371 3.38 -17.46 -4.13
C GLN A 371 2.83 -16.55 -3.03
N GLY A 372 2.97 -15.24 -3.23
CA GLY A 372 2.46 -14.24 -2.30
C GLY A 372 1.89 -13.01 -3.01
N PHE A 373 0.72 -12.56 -2.58
CA PHE A 373 0.08 -11.33 -3.07
C PHE A 373 -0.07 -10.35 -1.91
N SER A 374 0.23 -9.06 -2.12
CA SER A 374 0.09 -8.03 -1.07
C SER A 374 0.95 -8.38 0.16
N TRP A 375 0.33 -8.59 1.31
CA TRP A 375 1.01 -9.06 2.53
C TRP A 375 1.87 -10.31 2.32
N GLY A 376 1.46 -11.25 1.45
CA GLY A 376 2.31 -12.38 1.07
C GLY A 376 3.56 -11.95 0.29
N SER A 377 3.46 -10.98 -0.62
CA SER A 377 4.66 -10.44 -1.27
C SER A 377 5.60 -9.78 -0.26
N LEU A 378 5.06 -9.01 0.69
CA LEU A 378 5.85 -8.44 1.79
C LEU A 378 6.51 -9.51 2.65
N MET A 379 5.79 -10.54 3.06
CA MET A 379 6.30 -11.61 3.94
C MET A 379 7.39 -12.44 3.26
N SER A 380 7.40 -12.52 1.92
CA SER A 380 8.47 -13.18 1.16
C SER A 380 9.86 -12.59 1.45
N ASN A 381 9.94 -11.29 1.79
CA ASN A 381 11.19 -10.61 2.15
C ASN A 381 11.85 -11.21 3.41
N THR A 382 11.05 -11.81 4.29
CA THR A 382 11.50 -12.46 5.53
C THR A 382 11.55 -13.97 5.37
N LEU A 383 10.46 -14.59 4.90
CA LEU A 383 10.29 -16.04 4.86
C LEU A 383 11.32 -16.74 3.96
N LEU A 384 11.63 -16.14 2.81
CA LEU A 384 12.61 -16.71 1.87
C LEU A 384 14.07 -16.50 2.33
N ALA A 385 14.30 -15.66 3.33
CA ALA A 385 15.62 -15.47 3.93
C ALA A 385 15.89 -16.47 5.08
N ILE A 386 14.84 -16.96 5.73
CA ILE A 386 14.96 -17.90 6.87
C ILE A 386 14.92 -19.37 6.46
N ASP A 387 14.42 -19.68 5.26
CA ASP A 387 14.35 -21.06 4.76
C ASP A 387 14.80 -21.18 3.28
N PRO A 388 15.94 -21.82 3.00
CA PRO A 388 16.49 -21.92 1.65
C PRO A 388 15.84 -23.01 0.79
N ARG A 389 14.90 -23.81 1.32
CA ARG A 389 14.30 -24.96 0.60
C ARG A 389 13.33 -24.55 -0.50
N VAL A 390 12.91 -23.27 -0.56
CA VAL A 390 12.07 -22.76 -1.63
C VAL A 390 12.87 -22.57 -2.92
N ARG A 391 12.46 -23.28 -3.97
CA ARG A 391 13.11 -23.33 -5.27
C ARG A 391 12.98 -22.03 -6.07
N SER A 392 11.79 -21.43 -6.07
CA SER A 392 11.50 -20.16 -6.73
C SER A 392 10.25 -19.53 -6.13
N ALA A 393 10.14 -18.21 -6.24
CA ALA A 393 9.01 -17.46 -5.73
C ALA A 393 8.41 -16.52 -6.79
N PHE A 394 7.09 -16.39 -6.76
CA PHE A 394 6.31 -15.48 -7.60
C PHE A 394 5.46 -14.58 -6.69
N VAL A 395 5.71 -13.28 -6.74
CA VAL A 395 5.08 -12.32 -5.83
C VAL A 395 4.42 -11.16 -6.59
N CYS A 396 3.35 -10.60 -6.03
CA CYS A 396 2.60 -9.52 -6.63
C CYS A 396 2.27 -8.42 -5.62
N VAL A 397 2.37 -7.16 -6.06
CA VAL A 397 1.97 -5.93 -5.33
C VAL A 397 2.47 -5.92 -3.88
N GLY A 398 3.78 -6.01 -3.70
CA GLY A 398 4.42 -5.84 -2.39
C GLY A 398 5.61 -4.90 -2.43
N GLY A 399 6.15 -4.61 -1.26
CA GLY A 399 7.32 -3.76 -1.09
C GLY A 399 7.91 -3.94 0.29
N LEU A 400 8.71 -2.98 0.75
CA LEU A 400 9.17 -2.89 2.13
C LEU A 400 8.30 -1.91 2.93
N GLN A 401 8.04 -2.21 4.20
CA GLN A 401 7.19 -1.36 5.03
C GLN A 401 7.91 -0.07 5.44
N LEU A 402 7.16 1.04 5.37
CA LEU A 402 7.61 2.33 5.90
C LEU A 402 7.55 2.36 7.44
N PRO A 403 6.50 1.85 8.11
CA PRO A 403 6.54 1.61 9.55
C PRO A 403 7.68 0.66 9.91
N ARG A 404 8.38 0.96 10.99
CA ARG A 404 9.49 0.15 11.47
C ARG A 404 9.00 -1.05 12.26
N ALA A 405 9.72 -2.15 12.10
CA ALA A 405 9.68 -3.27 13.02
C ALA A 405 10.96 -3.25 13.87
N GLN A 406 11.00 -4.05 14.93
CA GLN A 406 12.27 -4.31 15.60
C GLN A 406 13.28 -4.83 14.57
N ARG A 407 14.55 -4.37 14.66
CA ARG A 407 15.61 -4.78 13.71
C ARG A 407 15.72 -6.30 13.56
N ALA A 408 15.48 -7.05 14.63
CA ALA A 408 15.52 -8.51 14.62
C ALA A 408 14.52 -9.17 13.66
N ILE A 409 13.48 -8.48 13.20
CA ILE A 409 12.48 -9.00 12.25
C ILE A 409 12.19 -8.04 11.08
N ASP A 410 13.03 -7.01 10.89
CA ASP A 410 12.79 -6.01 9.86
C ASP A 410 13.00 -6.58 8.45
N PRO A 411 11.96 -6.61 7.58
CA PRO A 411 12.07 -7.14 6.22
C PRO A 411 13.19 -6.49 5.39
N ALA A 412 13.54 -5.22 5.65
CA ALA A 412 14.61 -4.51 4.95
C ALA A 412 16.01 -5.08 5.21
N LEU A 413 16.21 -5.76 6.35
CA LEU A 413 17.44 -6.48 6.67
C LEU A 413 17.43 -7.91 6.12
N PHE A 414 16.28 -8.59 6.21
CA PHE A 414 16.14 -9.99 5.77
C PHE A 414 16.20 -10.14 4.25
N ILE A 415 15.60 -9.22 3.49
CA ILE A 415 15.53 -9.30 2.02
C ILE A 415 16.92 -9.39 1.35
N ARG A 416 17.94 -8.82 2.02
CA ARG A 416 19.34 -8.84 1.58
C ARG A 416 19.96 -10.24 1.60
N ARG A 417 19.37 -11.17 2.36
CA ARG A 417 19.80 -12.58 2.48
C ARG A 417 18.94 -13.54 1.67
N VAL A 418 17.86 -13.07 1.04
CA VAL A 418 17.10 -13.89 0.10
C VAL A 418 17.99 -14.26 -1.08
N ARG A 419 18.05 -15.55 -1.41
CA ARG A 419 18.77 -16.08 -2.58
C ARG A 419 17.86 -16.76 -3.59
N THR A 420 16.62 -17.06 -3.19
CA THR A 420 15.59 -17.67 -4.02
C THR A 420 15.34 -16.83 -5.29
N PRO A 421 15.29 -17.45 -6.48
CA PRO A 421 14.83 -16.79 -7.69
C PRO A 421 13.44 -16.18 -7.50
N ILE A 422 13.30 -14.88 -7.75
CA ILE A 422 12.05 -14.13 -7.53
C ILE A 422 11.59 -13.45 -8.80
N MET A 423 10.32 -13.65 -9.10
CA MET A 423 9.56 -12.78 -9.99
C MET A 423 8.59 -11.92 -9.19
N HIS A 424 8.62 -10.60 -9.42
CA HIS A 424 7.73 -9.64 -8.78
C HIS A 424 6.98 -8.85 -9.86
N ILE A 425 5.65 -8.80 -9.77
CA ILE A 425 4.80 -7.95 -10.60
C ILE A 425 4.16 -6.89 -9.73
N THR A 426 4.30 -5.63 -10.10
CA THR A 426 3.79 -4.51 -9.32
C THR A 426 3.26 -3.39 -10.21
N GLY A 427 2.45 -2.52 -9.62
CA GLY A 427 1.91 -1.32 -10.25
C GLY A 427 2.54 -0.06 -9.65
N LYS A 428 2.80 0.96 -10.48
CA LYS A 428 3.33 2.24 -9.98
C LYS A 428 2.30 3.04 -9.20
N LEU A 429 1.02 2.85 -9.49
CA LEU A 429 -0.06 3.55 -8.79
C LEU A 429 -0.45 2.83 -7.48
N ASP A 430 0.31 1.86 -7.00
CA ASP A 430 -0.03 1.11 -5.79
C ASP A 430 0.03 2.03 -4.55
N GLY A 431 -1.14 2.39 -4.03
CA GLY A 431 -1.28 3.23 -2.84
C GLY A 431 -1.09 2.49 -1.51
N ILE A 432 -0.79 1.19 -1.51
CA ILE A 432 -0.46 0.42 -0.29
C ILE A 432 1.05 0.30 -0.14
N PHE A 433 1.73 -0.10 -1.22
CA PHE A 433 3.18 -0.15 -1.29
C PHE A 433 3.66 0.85 -2.32
N GLU A 434 3.93 2.08 -1.89
CA GLU A 434 4.38 3.17 -2.77
C GLU A 434 5.58 2.77 -3.63
N TYR A 435 5.54 3.13 -4.91
CA TYR A 435 6.55 2.73 -5.89
C TYR A 435 7.96 3.20 -5.48
N GLU A 436 8.10 4.48 -5.13
CA GLU A 436 9.37 5.11 -4.77
C GLU A 436 9.92 4.66 -3.43
N SER A 437 9.09 4.70 -2.39
CA SER A 437 9.54 4.56 -1.00
C SER A 437 9.49 3.11 -0.49
N SER A 438 8.73 2.24 -1.15
CA SER A 438 8.54 0.85 -0.75
C SER A 438 9.05 -0.16 -1.78
N GLN A 439 8.62 -0.04 -3.03
CA GLN A 439 8.92 -1.06 -4.06
C GLN A 439 10.34 -0.95 -4.63
N ILE A 440 10.81 0.27 -4.93
CA ILE A 440 12.19 0.49 -5.39
C ILE A 440 13.22 0.00 -4.35
N PRO A 441 13.07 0.30 -3.04
CA PRO A 441 13.96 -0.24 -2.02
C PRO A 441 13.95 -1.76 -1.96
N MET A 442 12.77 -2.41 -2.04
CA MET A 442 12.68 -3.87 -2.13
C MET A 442 13.54 -4.41 -3.30
N GLN A 443 13.40 -3.85 -4.50
CA GLN A 443 14.12 -4.29 -5.69
C GLN A 443 15.65 -4.07 -5.60
N LYS A 444 16.07 -2.97 -4.97
CA LYS A 444 17.49 -2.63 -4.78
C LYS A 444 18.15 -3.48 -3.70
N LEU A 445 17.43 -3.77 -2.62
CA LEU A 445 17.95 -4.53 -1.48
C LEU A 445 17.84 -6.04 -1.66
N LEU A 446 17.08 -6.53 -2.65
CA LEU A 446 16.92 -7.95 -2.88
C LEU A 446 18.24 -8.66 -3.17
N GLY A 447 18.60 -9.60 -2.30
CA GLY A 447 19.86 -10.35 -2.35
C GLY A 447 19.95 -11.44 -3.43
N THR A 448 18.84 -11.76 -4.11
CA THR A 448 18.80 -12.75 -5.20
C THR A 448 19.77 -12.34 -6.31
N PRO A 449 20.53 -13.24 -6.95
CA PRO A 449 21.37 -12.87 -8.09
C PRO A 449 20.55 -12.19 -9.20
N LYS A 450 21.07 -11.12 -9.84
CA LYS A 450 20.31 -10.33 -10.83
C LYS A 450 19.75 -11.16 -12.00
N LYS A 451 20.45 -12.23 -12.42
CA LYS A 451 19.96 -13.17 -13.46
C LYS A 451 18.71 -13.97 -13.04
N ASP A 452 18.47 -14.04 -11.74
CA ASP A 452 17.38 -14.76 -11.09
C ASP A 452 16.32 -13.83 -10.50
N GLN A 453 16.40 -12.53 -10.84
CA GLN A 453 15.37 -11.54 -10.56
C GLN A 453 14.60 -11.22 -11.84
N LYS A 454 13.26 -11.16 -11.76
CA LYS A 454 12.42 -10.61 -12.83
C LYS A 454 11.39 -9.65 -12.24
N MET A 455 11.48 -8.38 -12.61
CA MET A 455 10.57 -7.33 -12.14
C MET A 455 9.72 -6.86 -13.32
N ILE A 456 8.39 -6.86 -13.15
CA ILE A 456 7.46 -6.23 -14.08
C ILE A 456 6.78 -5.09 -13.32
N VAL A 457 6.97 -3.88 -13.82
CA VAL A 457 6.35 -2.66 -13.28
C VAL A 457 5.34 -2.17 -14.30
N LEU A 458 4.08 -2.11 -13.89
CA LEU A 458 2.96 -1.64 -14.72
C LEU A 458 2.70 -0.16 -14.40
N GLU A 459 2.65 0.68 -15.43
CA GLU A 459 2.55 2.14 -15.26
C GLU A 459 1.18 2.56 -14.70
N ASP A 460 0.08 2.06 -15.27
CA ASP A 460 -1.28 2.52 -14.96
C ASP A 460 -2.06 1.52 -14.09
N VAL A 461 -1.37 0.80 -13.22
CA VAL A 461 -1.96 -0.24 -12.36
C VAL A 461 -1.64 0.06 -10.91
N GLY A 462 -2.63 -0.14 -10.04
CA GLY A 462 -2.50 -0.02 -8.59
C GLY A 462 -2.25 -1.37 -7.90
N HIS A 463 -2.90 -1.56 -6.76
CA HIS A 463 -2.77 -2.79 -5.94
C HIS A 463 -3.46 -4.04 -6.54
N GLY A 464 -4.03 -3.94 -7.75
CA GLY A 464 -4.72 -5.04 -8.44
C GLY A 464 -4.10 -5.34 -9.80
N ILE A 465 -3.36 -6.46 -9.92
CA ILE A 465 -2.69 -6.85 -11.17
C ILE A 465 -3.66 -7.59 -12.10
N PRO A 466 -3.66 -7.31 -13.42
CA PRO A 466 -4.47 -8.05 -14.39
C PRO A 466 -4.23 -9.56 -14.34
N ARG A 467 -5.31 -10.34 -14.30
CA ARG A 467 -5.26 -11.81 -14.10
C ARG A 467 -4.44 -12.53 -15.17
N ASP A 468 -4.58 -12.14 -16.43
CA ASP A 468 -3.83 -12.78 -17.54
C ASP A 468 -2.33 -12.51 -17.43
N THR A 469 -1.97 -11.30 -16.97
CA THR A 469 -0.58 -10.94 -16.66
C THR A 469 0.00 -11.83 -15.56
N ILE A 470 -0.78 -12.12 -14.51
CA ILE A 470 -0.36 -13.06 -13.45
C ILE A 470 -0.15 -14.47 -14.03
N ILE A 471 -1.15 -15.02 -14.72
CA ILE A 471 -1.14 -16.43 -15.19
C ILE A 471 0.05 -16.69 -16.13
N VAL A 472 0.20 -15.86 -17.17
CA VAL A 472 1.24 -16.04 -18.19
C VAL A 472 2.63 -16.00 -17.56
N ASN A 473 2.85 -15.05 -16.66
CA ASN A 473 4.16 -14.87 -16.04
C ASN A 473 4.45 -15.89 -14.95
N HIS A 474 3.44 -16.28 -14.16
CA HIS A 474 3.62 -17.27 -13.10
C HIS A 474 3.99 -18.63 -13.69
N LEU A 475 3.24 -19.12 -14.69
CA LEU A 475 3.54 -20.41 -15.33
C LEU A 475 4.91 -20.41 -16.02
N ALA A 476 5.27 -19.31 -16.69
CA ALA A 476 6.60 -19.18 -17.30
C ALA A 476 7.72 -19.20 -16.25
N TRP A 477 7.50 -18.59 -15.08
CA TRP A 477 8.47 -18.56 -13.99
C TRP A 477 8.67 -19.93 -13.35
N LEU A 478 7.58 -20.64 -13.03
CA LEU A 478 7.62 -22.00 -12.48
C LEU A 478 8.38 -22.94 -13.41
N LYS A 479 8.06 -22.92 -14.71
CA LYS A 479 8.73 -23.77 -15.71
C LYS A 479 10.22 -23.47 -15.87
N LYS A 480 10.65 -22.22 -15.66
CA LYS A 480 12.07 -21.82 -15.77
C LYS A 480 12.93 -22.44 -14.67
N TYR A 481 12.41 -22.55 -13.45
CA TYR A 481 13.17 -23.00 -12.28
C TYR A 481 12.87 -24.42 -11.84
N GLU A 482 11.87 -25.07 -12.43
CA GLU A 482 11.57 -26.49 -12.23
C GLU A 482 12.80 -27.38 -12.50
N LEU A 483 13.10 -28.25 -11.55
CA LEU A 483 14.04 -29.35 -11.72
C LEU A 483 13.34 -30.51 -12.42
N ARG A 484 13.97 -31.00 -13.49
CA ARG A 484 13.50 -32.14 -14.28
C ARG A 484 13.87 -33.48 -13.64
#